data_AF-A0A949PC35-F1
#
_entry.id   AF-A0A949PC35-F1
#
_cell.length_a   1.000
_cell.length_b   1.000
_cell.length_c   1.000
_cell.angle_alpha   90.00
_cell.angle_beta   90.00
_cell.angle_gamma   90.00
#
_symmetry.space_group_name_H-M   'P 1'
#
loop_
_entity.id
_entity.type
_entity.pdbx_description
1 polymer ?
#
loop_
_entity_poly.entity_id
_entity_poly.type
_entity_poly.pdbx_seq_one_letter_code
_entity_poly.pdbx_strand_id
1 'polypeptide(L)'
;FIMFKNLYRKNIKSVFYLTIAFIVSIMCFGMPLAKSLSVNPEYKSLSLLNDWQATSKLEVYEFNDFTPEMIWDYGKPIRVLQKNGIREFPSEHTFGILVSEDQLENFRKTYKNYSVEKITRYDMNPKGPESKSHRPRLWRDLYLVTFNESSF
;
A
#
# COMPACT_ATOMS: atom_id res chain seq x y z
N PHE A 1 -12.52 -3.59 -37.09
CA PHE A 1 -13.07 -3.90 -38.43
C PHE A 1 -12.01 -4.34 -39.44
N ILE A 2 -10.97 -3.52 -39.72
CA ILE A 2 -9.93 -3.83 -40.73
C ILE A 2 -9.10 -5.08 -40.38
N MET A 3 -8.75 -5.28 -39.10
CA MET A 3 -8.03 -6.48 -38.64
C MET A 3 -8.82 -7.77 -38.90
N PHE A 4 -10.09 -7.82 -38.47
CA PHE A 4 -10.98 -8.97 -38.68
C PHE A 4 -11.24 -9.25 -40.17
N LYS A 5 -11.34 -8.20 -41.01
CA LYS A 5 -11.46 -8.35 -42.47
C LYS A 5 -10.22 -8.97 -43.11
N ASN A 6 -9.02 -8.58 -42.68
CA ASN A 6 -7.76 -9.16 -43.17
C ASN A 6 -7.56 -10.60 -42.65
N LEU A 7 -8.04 -10.90 -41.45
CA LEU A 7 -8.05 -12.26 -40.89
C LEU A 7 -8.96 -13.19 -41.68
N TYR A 8 -10.18 -12.75 -42.00
CA TYR A 8 -11.11 -13.50 -42.86
C TYR A 8 -10.53 -13.78 -44.25
N ARG A 9 -9.77 -12.83 -44.81
CA ARG A 9 -9.06 -12.97 -46.08
C ARG A 9 -7.74 -13.75 -45.98
N LYS A 10 -7.43 -14.36 -44.83
CA LYS A 10 -6.18 -15.08 -44.53
C LYS A 10 -4.91 -14.28 -44.84
N ASN A 11 -4.97 -12.96 -44.80
CA ASN A 11 -3.80 -12.10 -45.02
C ASN A 11 -3.03 -11.91 -43.71
N ILE A 12 -2.27 -12.95 -43.34
CA ILE A 12 -1.60 -13.05 -42.04
C ILE A 12 -0.56 -11.94 -41.82
N LYS A 13 0.16 -11.52 -42.87
CA LYS A 13 1.13 -10.42 -42.77
C LYS A 13 0.46 -9.11 -42.33
N SER A 14 -0.66 -8.75 -42.96
CA SER A 14 -1.40 -7.54 -42.58
C SER A 14 -2.03 -7.66 -41.19
N VAL A 15 -2.53 -8.83 -40.80
CA VAL A 15 -3.05 -9.04 -39.44
C VAL A 15 -1.94 -8.86 -38.39
N PHE A 16 -0.76 -9.41 -38.62
CA PHE A 16 0.38 -9.29 -37.72
C PHE A 16 0.76 -7.83 -37.43
N TYR A 17 0.91 -7.01 -38.48
CA TYR A 17 1.20 -5.58 -38.29
C TYR A 17 0.05 -4.83 -37.62
N LEU A 18 -1.21 -5.17 -37.92
CA LEU A 18 -2.37 -4.57 -37.26
C LEU A 18 -2.47 -4.95 -35.78
N THR A 19 -2.07 -6.16 -35.39
CA THR A 19 -2.00 -6.55 -33.98
C THR A 19 -0.92 -5.78 -33.23
N ILE A 20 0.26 -5.58 -33.83
CA ILE A 20 1.33 -4.76 -33.25
C ILE A 20 0.85 -3.32 -33.10
N ALA A 21 0.28 -2.74 -34.15
CA ALA A 21 -0.25 -1.37 -34.13
C ALA A 21 -1.36 -1.19 -33.07
N PHE A 22 -2.21 -2.20 -32.87
CA PHE A 22 -3.24 -2.18 -31.84
C PHE A 22 -2.64 -2.21 -30.43
N ILE A 23 -1.65 -3.07 -30.17
CA ILE A 23 -0.95 -3.12 -28.88
C ILE A 23 -0.25 -1.79 -28.59
N VAL A 24 0.47 -1.23 -29.57
CA VAL A 24 1.11 0.08 -29.45
C VAL A 24 0.08 1.18 -29.18
N SER A 25 -1.08 1.16 -29.86
CA SER A 25 -2.17 2.10 -29.60
C SER A 25 -2.71 1.99 -28.18
N ILE A 26 -2.93 0.78 -27.66
CA ILE A 26 -3.33 0.58 -26.25
C ILE A 26 -2.26 1.12 -25.28
N MET A 27 -0.98 0.92 -25.57
CA MET A 27 0.09 1.46 -24.73
C MET A 27 0.12 2.99 -24.76
N CYS A 28 0.04 3.59 -25.95
CA CYS A 28 0.07 5.05 -26.13
C CYS A 28 -1.17 5.76 -25.61
N PHE A 29 -2.37 5.17 -25.75
CA PHE A 29 -3.63 5.84 -25.38
C PHE A 29 -4.28 5.26 -24.12
N GLY A 30 -4.15 3.96 -23.87
CA GLY A 30 -4.70 3.30 -22.69
C GLY A 30 -3.96 3.66 -21.41
N MET A 31 -2.63 3.78 -21.44
CA MET A 31 -1.85 4.13 -20.24
C MET A 31 -2.08 5.57 -19.76
N PRO A 32 -2.11 6.61 -20.63
CA PRO A 32 -2.49 7.96 -20.21
C PRO A 32 -3.91 8.04 -19.63
N LEU A 33 -4.87 7.29 -20.20
CA LEU A 33 -6.24 7.23 -19.69
C LEU A 33 -6.31 6.52 -18.33
N ALA A 34 -5.50 5.49 -18.10
CA ALA A 34 -5.43 4.82 -16.80
C ALA A 34 -4.93 5.77 -15.69
N LYS A 35 -3.98 6.66 -16.00
CA LYS A 35 -3.48 7.65 -15.03
C LYS A 35 -4.53 8.66 -14.63
N SER A 36 -5.42 9.10 -15.53
CA SER A 36 -6.51 10.02 -15.18
C SER A 36 -7.59 9.37 -14.31
N LEU A 37 -7.58 8.04 -14.17
CA LEU A 37 -8.50 7.30 -13.31
C LEU A 37 -7.97 7.14 -11.88
N SER A 38 -6.67 7.34 -11.60
CA SER A 38 -6.14 7.33 -10.23
C SER A 38 -6.24 8.73 -9.64
N VAL A 39 -7.34 9.02 -8.94
CA VAL A 39 -7.67 10.37 -8.42
C VAL A 39 -7.56 10.41 -6.89
N ASN A 40 -6.76 9.54 -6.27
CA ASN A 40 -6.49 9.67 -4.84
C ASN A 40 -5.39 10.72 -4.61
N PRO A 41 -5.71 11.94 -4.14
CA PRO A 41 -4.69 12.93 -3.81
C PRO A 41 -3.80 12.47 -2.64
N GLU A 42 -4.32 11.57 -1.79
CA GLU A 42 -3.62 11.01 -0.64
C GLU A 42 -2.86 9.72 -0.99
N TYR A 43 -2.74 9.36 -2.28
CA TYR A 43 -2.02 8.16 -2.67
C TYR A 43 -0.58 8.24 -2.19
N LYS A 44 -0.18 7.29 -1.34
CA LYS A 44 1.18 7.16 -0.84
C LYS A 44 1.53 5.68 -0.76
N SER A 45 2.42 5.27 -1.67
CA SER A 45 2.95 3.91 -1.69
C SER A 45 3.66 3.59 -0.39
N LEU A 46 3.43 2.37 0.10
CA LEU A 46 4.04 1.81 1.28
C LEU A 46 5.54 1.49 1.06
N SER A 47 6.00 1.39 -0.20
CA SER A 47 7.42 1.28 -0.53
C SER A 47 8.26 2.41 0.09
N LEU A 48 7.69 3.62 0.21
CA LEU A 48 8.32 4.81 0.82
C LEU A 48 8.58 4.64 2.33
N LEU A 49 8.00 3.61 2.97
CA LEU A 49 8.34 3.25 4.34
C LEU A 49 9.81 2.83 4.45
N ASN A 50 10.37 2.19 3.42
CA ASN A 50 11.78 1.80 3.43
C ASN A 50 12.70 3.02 3.52
N ASP A 51 12.38 4.12 2.84
CA ASP A 51 13.16 5.37 2.89
C ASP A 51 13.08 6.02 4.28
N TRP A 52 11.88 5.98 4.89
CA TRP A 52 11.68 6.46 6.25
C TRP A 52 12.46 5.63 7.27
N GLN A 53 12.49 4.30 7.14
CA GLN A 53 13.27 3.40 7.99
C GLN A 53 14.78 3.60 7.80
N ALA A 54 15.25 3.79 6.57
CA ALA A 54 16.66 4.07 6.29
C ALA A 54 17.11 5.38 6.93
N THR A 55 16.24 6.39 6.96
CA THR A 55 16.54 7.70 7.54
C THR A 55 16.47 7.69 9.07
N SER A 56 15.40 7.12 9.63
CA SER A 56 15.16 7.09 11.09
C SER A 56 15.98 6.03 11.81
N LYS A 57 16.40 4.97 11.11
CA LYS A 57 17.01 3.75 11.67
C LYS A 57 16.12 3.04 12.69
N LEU A 58 14.81 3.20 12.57
CA LEU A 58 13.83 2.56 13.45
C LEU A 58 13.22 1.32 12.79
N GLU A 59 13.03 0.28 13.61
CA GLU A 59 12.25 -0.89 13.21
C GLU A 59 10.76 -0.53 13.15
N VAL A 60 10.08 -1.13 12.18
CA VAL A 60 8.64 -0.92 11.96
C VAL A 60 7.92 -2.24 12.00
N TYR A 61 6.83 -2.25 12.76
CA TYR A 61 6.00 -3.41 13.00
C TYR A 61 4.58 -3.15 12.51
N GLU A 62 3.87 -4.21 12.11
CA GLU A 62 2.44 -4.17 11.84
C GLU A 62 1.67 -4.57 13.10
N PHE A 63 0.60 -3.86 13.43
CA PHE A 63 -0.12 -4.13 14.68
C PHE A 63 -0.87 -5.47 14.68
N ASN A 64 -1.60 -5.81 13.61
CA ASN A 64 -2.50 -6.97 13.59
C ASN A 64 -2.39 -7.84 12.34
N ASP A 65 -2.68 -7.29 11.17
CA ASP A 65 -2.70 -8.08 9.95
C ASP A 65 -2.25 -7.26 8.75
N PHE A 66 -1.64 -7.95 7.79
CA PHE A 66 -1.05 -7.32 6.62
C PHE A 66 -1.55 -7.99 5.35
N THR A 67 -2.03 -7.19 4.40
CA THR A 67 -2.58 -7.71 3.15
C THR A 67 -1.47 -8.11 2.17
N PRO A 68 -1.66 -9.13 1.31
CA PRO A 68 -0.67 -9.50 0.30
C PRO A 68 -0.26 -8.33 -0.61
N GLU A 69 -1.22 -7.47 -0.96
CA GLU A 69 -0.98 -6.27 -1.77
C GLU A 69 0.02 -5.32 -1.09
N MET A 70 -0.10 -5.11 0.23
CA MET A 70 0.82 -4.30 1.02
C MET A 70 2.20 -4.93 1.16
N ILE A 71 2.29 -6.25 1.32
CA ILE A 71 3.57 -6.98 1.35
C ILE A 71 4.32 -6.76 0.04
N TRP A 72 3.62 -6.83 -1.09
CA TRP A 72 4.23 -6.66 -2.41
C TRP A 72 4.73 -5.24 -2.64
N ASP A 73 3.96 -4.22 -2.25
CA ASP A 73 4.39 -2.82 -2.41
C ASP A 73 5.53 -2.44 -1.45
N TYR A 74 5.53 -2.97 -0.23
CA TYR A 74 6.64 -2.77 0.69
C TYR A 74 7.93 -3.53 0.29
N GLY A 75 7.78 -4.66 -0.41
CA GLY A 75 8.87 -5.43 -1.02
C GLY A 75 9.55 -6.46 -0.12
N LYS A 76 9.16 -6.56 1.16
CA LYS A 76 9.66 -7.59 2.10
C LYS A 76 8.59 -7.92 3.17
N PRO A 77 8.73 -9.01 3.93
CA PRO A 77 7.80 -9.28 5.04
C PRO A 77 7.95 -8.25 6.18
N ILE A 78 6.84 -7.77 6.74
CA ILE A 78 6.81 -6.99 8.00
C ILE A 78 6.49 -7.91 9.17
N ARG A 79 7.11 -7.66 10.33
CA ARG A 79 6.82 -8.36 11.58
C ARG A 79 5.49 -7.89 12.16
N VAL A 80 4.62 -8.83 12.51
CA VAL A 80 3.27 -8.56 13.02
C VAL A 80 3.25 -8.78 14.52
N LEU A 81 2.79 -7.79 15.28
CA LEU A 81 2.79 -7.83 16.75
C LEU A 81 1.64 -8.67 17.34
N GLN A 82 0.50 -8.75 16.67
CA GLN A 82 -0.61 -9.61 17.09
C GLN A 82 -0.82 -10.72 16.07
N LYS A 83 -0.28 -11.90 16.35
CA LYS A 83 -0.42 -13.06 15.47
C LYS A 83 -0.99 -14.24 16.25
N ASN A 84 -2.11 -14.78 15.79
CA ASN A 84 -2.75 -15.97 16.36
C ASN A 84 -3.05 -15.86 17.88
N GLY A 85 -3.41 -14.67 18.36
CA GLY A 85 -3.68 -14.40 19.78
C GLY A 85 -2.43 -14.23 20.66
N ILE A 86 -1.23 -14.38 20.10
CA ILE A 86 0.03 -14.08 20.76
C ILE A 86 0.39 -12.63 20.45
N ARG A 87 0.67 -11.86 21.51
CA ARG A 87 1.08 -10.46 21.42
C ARG A 87 2.58 -10.36 21.71
N GLU A 88 3.32 -9.89 20.73
CA GLU A 88 4.73 -9.55 20.85
C GLU A 88 4.86 -8.04 21.11
N PHE A 89 5.73 -7.68 22.06
CA PHE A 89 6.09 -6.30 22.31
C PHE A 89 7.54 -6.08 21.86
N PRO A 90 7.81 -5.05 21.05
CA PRO A 90 9.18 -4.68 20.71
C PRO A 90 9.99 -4.40 21.98
N SER A 91 11.25 -4.84 21.97
CA SER A 91 12.22 -4.58 23.06
C SER A 91 12.84 -3.19 22.98
N GLU A 92 12.71 -2.54 21.83
CA GLU A 92 13.25 -1.24 21.51
C GLU A 92 12.50 -0.14 22.27
N HIS A 93 13.23 0.90 22.70
CA HIS A 93 12.64 2.04 23.39
C HIS A 93 11.70 2.86 22.48
N THR A 94 12.07 2.97 21.20
CA THR A 94 11.34 3.73 20.19
C THR A 94 11.21 2.89 18.93
N PHE A 95 10.01 2.78 18.38
CA PHE A 95 9.73 1.99 17.19
C PHE A 95 8.51 2.52 16.43
N GLY A 96 8.40 2.16 15.15
CA GLY A 96 7.24 2.46 14.33
C GLY A 96 6.19 1.34 14.40
N ILE A 97 4.91 1.70 14.47
CA ILE A 97 3.79 0.77 14.30
C ILE A 97 2.90 1.24 13.16
N LEU A 98 2.67 0.36 12.19
CA LEU A 98 1.62 0.49 11.20
C LEU A 98 0.30 -0.02 11.80
N VAL A 99 -0.72 0.83 11.73
CA VAL A 99 -2.03 0.58 12.34
C VAL A 99 -3.11 0.75 11.29
N SER A 100 -3.98 -0.26 11.15
CA SER A 100 -5.20 -0.17 10.36
C SER A 100 -6.27 0.63 11.11
N GLU A 101 -7.19 1.23 10.36
CA GLU A 101 -8.24 2.07 10.95
C GLU A 101 -9.12 1.31 11.94
N ASP A 102 -9.48 0.06 11.64
CA ASP A 102 -10.28 -0.80 12.50
C ASP A 102 -9.57 -1.22 13.80
N GLN A 103 -8.24 -1.19 13.82
CA GLN A 103 -7.43 -1.51 14.99
C GLN A 103 -7.00 -0.29 15.80
N LEU A 104 -7.35 0.93 15.37
CA LEU A 104 -6.88 2.16 16.00
C LEU A 104 -7.28 2.23 17.48
N GLU A 105 -8.50 1.83 17.84
CA GLU A 105 -8.93 1.80 19.25
C GLU A 105 -8.14 0.79 20.08
N ASN A 106 -7.92 -0.42 19.55
CA ASN A 106 -7.17 -1.48 20.23
C ASN A 106 -5.70 -1.08 20.42
N PHE A 107 -5.11 -0.45 19.41
CA PHE A 107 -3.78 0.11 19.45
C PHE A 107 -3.65 1.17 20.55
N ARG A 108 -4.56 2.16 20.59
CA ARG A 108 -4.56 3.21 21.63
C ARG A 108 -4.72 2.66 23.04
N LYS A 109 -5.55 1.63 23.23
CA LYS A 109 -5.70 0.93 24.52
C LYS A 109 -4.42 0.19 24.91
N THR A 110 -3.75 -0.43 23.94
CA THR A 110 -2.51 -1.22 24.17
C THR A 110 -1.34 -0.33 24.56
N TYR A 111 -1.18 0.82 23.88
CA TYR A 111 -0.06 1.75 24.08
C TYR A 111 -0.44 3.01 24.88
N LYS A 112 -1.48 2.94 25.72
CA LYS A 112 -2.00 4.08 26.49
C LYS A 112 -0.96 4.77 27.40
N ASN A 113 0.06 4.01 27.83
CA ASN A 113 1.13 4.49 28.72
C ASN A 113 2.40 4.89 27.94
N TYR A 114 2.37 4.85 26.60
CA TYR A 114 3.47 5.23 25.73
C TYR A 114 3.20 6.61 25.14
N SER A 115 4.26 7.31 24.74
CA SER A 115 4.13 8.45 23.85
C SER A 115 3.86 7.95 22.43
N VAL A 116 2.76 8.41 21.82
CA VAL A 116 2.32 7.96 20.50
C VAL A 116 2.09 9.17 19.59
N GLU A 117 2.85 9.25 18.51
CA GLU A 117 2.77 10.33 17.52
C GLU A 117 2.44 9.77 16.13
N LYS A 118 1.45 10.37 15.42
CA LYS A 118 1.15 9.98 14.04
C LYS A 118 2.14 10.66 13.10
N ILE A 119 2.92 9.87 12.37
CA ILE A 119 3.93 10.37 11.42
C ILE A 119 3.30 10.62 10.06
N THR A 120 2.62 9.62 9.50
CA THR A 120 2.05 9.72 8.15
C THR A 120 1.00 8.64 7.89
N ARG A 121 0.27 8.78 6.78
CA ARG A 121 -0.63 7.76 6.25
C ARG A 121 -0.06 7.21 4.95
N TYR A 122 0.00 5.89 4.84
CA TYR A 122 0.24 5.19 3.58
C TYR A 122 -1.11 4.74 3.05
N ASP A 123 -1.54 5.28 1.91
CA ASP A 123 -2.79 4.91 1.26
C ASP A 123 -2.49 4.43 -0.17
N MET A 124 -2.65 3.13 -0.39
CA MET A 124 -2.42 2.49 -1.68
C MET A 124 -3.67 2.47 -2.56
N ASN A 125 -4.79 3.08 -2.14
CA ASN A 125 -6.00 3.11 -2.93
C ASN A 125 -5.85 4.03 -4.15
N PRO A 126 -6.15 3.56 -5.37
CA PRO A 126 -6.12 4.41 -6.57
C PRO A 126 -7.18 5.52 -6.57
N LYS A 127 -8.27 5.32 -5.82
CA LYS A 127 -9.36 6.28 -5.64
C LYS A 127 -9.35 6.75 -4.19
N GLY A 128 -9.63 8.03 -3.96
CA GLY A 128 -9.69 8.60 -2.62
C GLY A 128 -10.88 8.11 -1.79
N PRO A 129 -10.94 8.46 -0.49
CA PRO A 129 -11.91 7.94 0.48
C PRO A 129 -13.39 8.17 0.11
N GLU A 130 -13.66 9.23 -0.66
CA GLU A 130 -15.00 9.56 -1.18
C GLU A 130 -15.57 8.49 -2.13
N SER A 131 -14.72 7.63 -2.69
CA SER A 131 -15.14 6.58 -3.62
C SER A 131 -15.53 5.31 -2.89
N LYS A 132 -16.65 4.70 -3.29
CA LYS A 132 -17.05 3.34 -2.85
C LYS A 132 -16.00 2.26 -3.14
N SER A 133 -15.07 2.54 -4.06
CA SER A 133 -13.99 1.62 -4.41
C SER A 133 -12.76 1.76 -3.49
N HIS A 134 -12.73 2.75 -2.59
CA HIS A 134 -11.69 2.88 -1.57
C HIS A 134 -11.84 1.76 -0.54
N ARG A 135 -10.72 1.09 -0.24
CA ARG A 135 -10.67 -0.09 0.62
C ARG A 135 -9.84 0.26 1.86
N PRO A 136 -10.46 0.28 3.06
CA PRO A 136 -9.75 0.55 4.30
C PRO A 136 -8.60 -0.43 4.58
N ARG A 137 -8.69 -1.67 4.09
CA ARG A 137 -7.60 -2.64 4.25
C ARG A 137 -6.30 -2.25 3.54
N LEU A 138 -6.35 -1.32 2.57
CA LEU A 138 -5.23 -0.86 1.74
C LEU A 138 -4.60 0.47 2.22
N TRP A 139 -4.95 0.94 3.42
CA TRP A 139 -4.21 2.02 4.07
C TRP A 139 -3.68 1.64 5.46
N ARG A 140 -2.62 2.30 5.90
CA ARG A 140 -2.06 2.20 7.26
C ARG A 140 -1.60 3.56 7.71
N ASP A 141 -1.88 3.88 8.97
CA ASP A 141 -1.27 5.00 9.65
C ASP A 141 0.00 4.54 10.35
N LEU A 142 1.12 5.24 10.09
CA LEU A 142 2.38 5.04 10.79
C LEU A 142 2.39 5.90 12.04
N TYR A 143 2.56 5.23 13.19
CA TYR A 143 2.75 5.85 14.48
C TYR A 143 4.17 5.61 14.98
N LEU A 144 4.79 6.65 15.53
CA LEU A 144 6.00 6.53 16.33
C LEU A 144 5.57 6.29 17.78
N VAL A 145 6.05 5.20 18.36
CA VAL A 145 5.76 4.81 19.74
C VAL A 145 7.06 4.85 20.53
N THR A 146 7.04 5.57 21.64
CA THR A 146 8.18 5.76 22.52
C THR A 146 7.78 5.40 23.95
N PHE A 147 8.58 4.56 24.61
CA PHE A 147 8.38 4.24 26.02
C PHE A 147 8.64 5.50 26.88
N ASN A 148 7.76 5.77 27.84
CA ASN A 148 7.97 6.85 28.81
C ASN A 148 8.47 6.22 30.12
N GLU A 149 9.74 6.45 30.47
CA GLU A 149 10.31 5.98 31.75
C GLU A 149 9.66 6.59 33.01
N SER A 150 8.79 7.59 32.86
CA SER A 150 8.22 8.40 33.95
C SER A 150 7.06 7.76 34.72
N SER A 151 6.80 6.46 34.56
CA SER A 151 5.64 5.75 35.13
C SER A 151 6.03 4.57 36.03
N PHE A 152 7.03 4.79 36.90
CA PHE A 152 7.29 3.95 38.07
C PHE A 152 7.32 4.82 39.34
#